data_AF-A0A926APZ6-F1
#
_entry.id   AF-A0A926APZ6-F1
#
_cell.length_a   1.000
_cell.length_b   1.000
_cell.length_c   1.000
_cell.angle_alpha   90.00
_cell.angle_beta   90.00
_cell.angle_gamma   90.00
#
_symmetry.space_group_name_H-M   'P 1'
#
loop_
_entity.id
_entity.type
_entity.pdbx_description
1 polymer ?
#
loop_
_entity_poly.entity_id
_entity_poly.type
_entity_poly.pdbx_seq_one_letter_code
_entity_poly.pdbx_strand_id
1 'polypeptide(L)'
;MGGSGEFFCQHANRLRERTRVERLFFFGYCNGYHQYFPTIEAAAEGGYGADNQVAPVAVGAGEQLMNTALTWIFQMQGKRN
;
A
#
# COMPACT_ATOMS: atom_id res chain seq x y z
N MET A 1 6.93 -2.87 6.99
CA MET A 1 5.96 -3.60 6.13
C MET A 1 6.57 -3.78 4.75
N GLY A 2 6.39 -4.95 4.14
CA GLY A 2 6.85 -5.24 2.77
C GLY A 2 5.67 -5.46 1.83
N GLY A 3 5.72 -4.88 0.63
CA GLY A 3 4.74 -5.06 -0.44
C GLY A 3 5.38 -5.58 -1.73
N SER A 4 4.68 -6.45 -2.45
CA SER A 4 5.19 -7.14 -3.64
C SER A 4 4.96 -6.33 -4.92
N GLY A 5 5.70 -5.25 -5.09
CA GLY A 5 5.62 -4.36 -6.27
C GLY A 5 5.97 -2.91 -5.97
N GLU A 6 5.55 -2.02 -6.86
CA GLU A 6 5.80 -0.58 -6.81
C GLU A 6 4.58 0.14 -6.25
N PHE A 7 4.64 0.57 -4.99
CA PHE A 7 3.54 1.29 -4.35
C PHE A 7 3.76 2.79 -4.49
N PHE A 8 2.72 3.51 -4.90
CA PHE A 8 2.74 4.97 -4.86
C PHE A 8 2.96 5.43 -3.41
N CYS A 9 3.79 6.47 -3.24
CA CYS A 9 4.27 6.92 -1.92
C CYS A 9 3.12 7.26 -0.95
N GLN A 10 1.99 7.67 -1.49
CA GLN A 10 0.80 8.02 -0.72
C GLN A 10 0.23 6.86 0.09
N HIS A 11 0.40 5.61 -0.36
CA HIS A 11 0.02 4.41 0.41
C HIS A 11 0.79 4.33 1.74
N ALA A 12 2.11 4.49 1.67
CA ALA A 12 2.98 4.46 2.85
C ALA A 12 2.73 5.67 3.78
N ASN A 13 2.51 6.86 3.21
CA ASN A 13 2.20 8.08 3.98
C ASN A 13 0.90 7.92 4.78
N ARG A 14 -0.18 7.50 4.12
CA ARG A 14 -1.49 7.27 4.75
C ARG A 14 -1.43 6.17 5.81
N LEU A 15 -0.65 5.10 5.57
CA LEU A 15 -0.44 4.06 6.58
C LEU A 15 0.29 4.61 7.81
N ARG A 16 1.36 5.39 7.61
CA ARG A 16 2.12 6.02 8.70
C ARG A 16 1.23 6.88 9.60
N GLU A 17 0.35 7.69 9.00
CA GLU A 17 -0.60 8.55 9.73
C GLU A 17 -1.57 7.76 10.64
N ARG A 18 -1.87 6.50 10.30
CA ARG A 18 -2.91 5.70 10.97
C ARG A 18 -2.37 4.71 12.00
N THR A 19 -1.12 4.31 11.90
CA THR A 19 -0.55 3.15 12.63
C THR A 19 -0.24 3.39 14.11
N ARG A 20 -0.14 4.65 14.55
CA ARG A 20 0.22 5.02 15.96
C ARG A 20 1.51 4.33 16.46
N VAL A 21 2.45 4.09 15.56
CA VAL A 21 3.82 3.66 15.90
C VAL A 21 4.75 4.87 15.82
N GLU A 22 5.83 4.86 16.60
CA GLU A 22 6.86 5.92 16.53
C GLU A 22 7.51 5.97 15.15
N ARG A 23 7.82 4.80 14.57
CA ARG A 23 8.50 4.66 13.28
C ARG A 23 7.87 3.55 12.44
N LEU A 24 7.60 3.86 11.17
CA LEU A 24 7.11 2.93 10.17
C LEU A 24 8.03 2.96 8.95
N PHE A 25 8.56 1.80 8.57
CA PHE A 25 9.24 1.62 7.29
C PHE A 25 8.36 0.79 6.36
N PHE A 26 8.17 1.27 5.14
CA PHE A 26 7.49 0.54 4.07
C PHE A 26 8.49 0.26 2.95
N PHE A 27 8.57 -0.99 2.52
CA PHE A 27 9.47 -1.45 1.46
C PHE A 27 8.63 -2.03 0.34
N GLY A 28 8.76 -1.48 -0.87
CA GLY A 28 8.30 -2.15 -2.09
C GLY A 28 9.19 -3.34 -2.45
N TYR A 29 8.90 -4.00 -3.57
CA TYR A 29 9.71 -5.10 -4.11
C TYR A 29 10.02 -6.25 -3.13
N CYS A 30 9.18 -6.42 -2.12
CA CYS A 30 9.34 -7.48 -1.13
C CYS A 30 8.52 -8.70 -1.52
N ASN A 31 9.12 -9.89 -1.46
CA ASN A 31 8.43 -11.16 -1.69
C ASN A 31 7.78 -11.26 -3.09
N GLY A 32 8.46 -10.72 -4.12
CA GLY A 32 8.04 -10.76 -5.52
C GLY A 32 7.80 -9.37 -6.12
N TYR A 33 7.18 -9.37 -7.31
CA TYR A 33 6.91 -8.18 -8.08
C TYR A 33 5.60 -8.32 -8.86
N HIS A 34 4.60 -7.51 -8.51
CA HIS A 34 3.28 -7.48 -9.16
C HIS A 34 3.02 -6.13 -9.86
N GLN A 35 4.07 -5.51 -10.41
CA GLN A 35 4.00 -4.19 -11.05
C GLN A 35 3.52 -3.08 -10.09
N TYR A 36 2.76 -2.10 -10.58
CA TYR A 36 2.37 -0.90 -9.84
C TYR A 36 1.08 -1.06 -9.05
N PHE A 37 1.06 -0.40 -7.90
CA PHE A 37 -0.09 -0.21 -7.02
C PHE A 37 -0.36 1.31 -6.91
N PRO A 38 -1.10 1.89 -7.87
CA PRO A 38 -1.53 3.28 -7.77
C PRO A 38 -2.54 3.45 -6.63
N THR A 39 -2.81 4.70 -6.23
CA THR A 39 -4.00 5.00 -5.44
C THR A 39 -5.23 5.06 -6.33
N ILE A 40 -6.43 5.06 -5.74
CA ILE A 40 -7.69 5.29 -6.46
C ILE A 40 -7.64 6.62 -7.22
N GLU A 41 -7.12 7.68 -6.58
CA GLU A 41 -6.99 9.00 -7.22
C GLU A 41 -6.01 8.96 -8.39
N ALA A 42 -4.83 8.35 -8.21
CA ALA A 42 -3.83 8.23 -9.28
C ALA A 42 -4.36 7.39 -10.46
N ALA A 43 -5.11 6.32 -10.19
CA ALA A 43 -5.76 5.53 -11.23
C ALA A 43 -6.79 6.34 -12.03
N ALA A 44 -7.46 7.32 -11.41
CA ALA A 44 -8.40 8.22 -12.09
C ALA A 44 -7.70 9.34 -12.87
N GLU A 45 -6.57 9.84 -12.37
CA GLU A 45 -5.76 10.88 -13.01
C GLU A 45 -4.89 10.33 -14.16
N GLY A 46 -4.54 9.05 -14.10
CA GLY A 46 -3.74 8.34 -15.11
C GLY A 46 -2.24 8.64 -15.02
N GLY A 47 -1.51 8.22 -16.05
CA GLY A 47 -0.06 8.39 -16.15
C GLY A 47 0.71 7.10 -15.83
N TYR A 48 2.04 7.19 -15.98
CA TYR A 48 2.90 6.03 -15.80
C TYR A 48 2.82 5.48 -14.38
N GLY A 49 2.56 4.18 -14.26
CA GLY A 49 2.33 3.49 -13.00
C GLY A 49 0.87 3.51 -12.52
N ALA A 50 -0.03 4.22 -13.21
CA ALA A 50 -1.47 4.24 -12.94
C ALA A 50 -2.32 3.59 -14.05
N ASP A 51 -1.81 3.54 -15.28
CA ASP A 51 -2.49 2.89 -16.40
C ASP A 51 -2.54 1.36 -16.24
N ASN A 52 -3.67 0.76 -16.64
CA ASN A 52 -3.92 -0.69 -16.50
C ASN A 52 -2.90 -1.59 -17.23
N GLN A 53 -2.14 -1.06 -18.20
CA GLN A 53 -1.06 -1.79 -18.86
C GLN A 53 0.12 -2.09 -17.91
N VAL A 54 0.34 -1.22 -16.92
CA VAL A 54 1.45 -1.32 -15.96
C VAL A 54 0.95 -1.46 -14.52
N ALA A 55 -0.33 -1.23 -14.26
CA ALA A 55 -0.99 -1.49 -12.98
C ALA A 55 -2.15 -2.47 -13.18
N PRO A 56 -1.89 -3.77 -13.43
CA PRO A 56 -2.93 -4.76 -13.76
C PRO A 56 -3.80 -5.17 -12.56
N VAL A 57 -3.54 -4.59 -11.39
CA VAL A 57 -4.30 -4.84 -10.15
C VAL A 57 -5.63 -4.11 -10.19
N ALA A 58 -6.62 -4.62 -9.46
CA ALA A 58 -7.89 -3.91 -9.31
C ALA A 58 -7.67 -2.53 -8.68
N VAL A 59 -8.39 -1.51 -9.18
CA VAL A 59 -8.42 -0.18 -8.56
C VAL A 59 -8.83 -0.33 -7.10
N GLY A 60 -8.05 0.25 -6.18
CA GLY A 60 -8.25 0.09 -4.74
C GLY A 60 -7.44 -1.04 -4.08
N ALA A 61 -6.73 -1.88 -4.84
CA ALA A 61 -5.96 -2.98 -4.28
C ALA A 61 -4.84 -2.48 -3.34
N GLY A 62 -4.17 -1.36 -3.67
CA GLY A 62 -3.17 -0.75 -2.81
C GLY A 62 -3.74 -0.33 -1.45
N GLU A 63 -4.90 0.32 -1.45
CA GLU A 63 -5.63 0.75 -0.25
C GLU A 63 -6.06 -0.45 0.60
N GLN A 64 -6.57 -1.51 -0.04
CA GLN A 64 -6.95 -2.73 0.65
C GLN A 64 -5.73 -3.37 1.35
N LEU A 65 -4.59 -3.44 0.67
CA LEU A 65 -3.34 -3.91 1.26
C LEU A 65 -2.89 -3.05 2.44
N MET A 66 -3.03 -1.72 2.35
CA MET A 66 -2.71 -0.82 3.46
C MET A 66 -3.66 -1.02 4.66
N ASN A 67 -4.94 -1.28 4.43
CA ASN A 67 -5.90 -1.57 5.50
C ASN A 67 -5.60 -2.91 6.20
N THR A 68 -5.20 -3.92 5.43
CA THR A 68 -4.73 -5.20 6.00
C THR A 68 -3.44 -4.98 6.81
N ALA A 69 -2.47 -4.24 6.28
CA ALA A 69 -1.24 -3.91 6.98
C ALA A 69 -1.49 -3.14 8.29
N LEU A 70 -2.42 -2.17 8.29
CA LEU A 70 -2.82 -1.45 9.49
C LEU A 70 -3.40 -2.39 10.56
N THR A 71 -4.26 -3.32 10.14
CA THR A 71 -4.84 -4.34 11.03
C THR A 71 -3.74 -5.20 11.66
N TRP A 72 -2.78 -5.68 10.86
CA TRP A 72 -1.64 -6.45 11.36
C TRP A 72 -0.79 -5.64 12.33
N ILE A 73 -0.55 -4.35 12.06
CA ILE A 73 0.21 -3.49 12.98
C ILE A 73 -0.50 -3.34 14.32
N PHE A 74 -1.82 -3.13 14.34
CA PHE A 74 -2.56 -3.10 15.59
C PHE A 74 -2.57 -4.44 16.34
N GLN A 75 -2.64 -5.56 15.61
CA GLN A 75 -2.49 -6.89 16.20
C GLN A 75 -1.10 -7.10 16.82
N MET A 76 -0.02 -6.66 16.14
CA MET A 76 1.35 -6.69 16.67
C MET A 76 1.52 -5.78 17.91
N GLN A 77 0.72 -4.73 18.04
CA GLN A 77 0.63 -3.90 19.25
C GLN A 77 -0.21 -4.54 20.38
N GLY A 78 -0.73 -5.76 20.18
CA GLY A 78 -1.57 -6.45 21.16
C GLY A 78 -3.04 -5.99 21.20
N LYS A 79 -3.47 -5.13 20.25
CA LYS A 79 -4.88 -4.72 20.15
C LYS A 79 -5.68 -5.83 19.44
N ARG A 80 -6.84 -6.15 19.98
CA ARG A 80 -7.78 -7.12 19.40
C ARG A 80 -9.07 -6.41 19.04
N ASN A 81 -9.61 -6.73 17.85
CA ASN A 81 -10.99 -6.41 17.47
C ASN A 81 -11.95 -7.29 18.28
#